data_AF-A0A2K4HWK2-F1
#
_entry.id   AF-A0A2K4HWK2-F1
#
_cell.length_a   1.000
_cell.length_b   1.000
_cell.length_c   1.000
_cell.angle_alpha   90.00
_cell.angle_beta   90.00
_cell.angle_gamma   90.00
#
_symmetry.space_group_name_H-M   'P 1'
#
loop_
_entity.id
_entity.type
_entity.pdbx_description
1 polymer ?
#
loop_
_entity_poly.entity_id
_entity_poly.type
_entity_poly.pdbx_seq_one_letter_code
_entity_poly.pdbx_strand_id
1 'polypeptide(L)'
;EATGVVSYSYTLVDNEAHPTANGANNLPEQFAVTVVDDNGTTANATLDVNIIDDLPKAVDDSNTTTASETQLTLTGNVLTNDVQGADRVTTGPVTAGTFTGTYGTLQLNANGTYTYTLNPTDADFKNL
;
A
#
# COMPACT_ATOMS: atom_id res chain seq x y z
N GLU A 1 -31.15 -24.16 31.52
CA GLU A 1 -30.08 -23.73 30.59
C GLU A 1 -30.53 -22.56 29.72
N ALA A 2 -30.14 -21.34 30.08
CA ALA A 2 -30.19 -20.19 29.19
C ALA A 2 -28.77 -19.95 28.66
N THR A 3 -28.58 -19.98 27.34
CA THR A 3 -27.29 -19.60 26.75
C THR A 3 -27.19 -18.08 26.73
N GLY A 4 -26.19 -17.51 27.40
CA GLY A 4 -25.87 -16.09 27.27
C GLY A 4 -25.26 -15.79 25.90
N VAL A 5 -25.71 -14.74 25.24
CA VAL A 5 -25.08 -14.21 24.02
C VAL A 5 -24.15 -13.07 24.44
N VAL A 6 -22.87 -13.17 24.09
CA VAL A 6 -21.90 -12.08 24.25
C VAL A 6 -21.75 -11.40 22.90
N SER A 7 -21.94 -10.09 22.85
CA SER A 7 -21.67 -9.26 21.67
C SER A 7 -20.46 -8.37 21.93
N TYR A 8 -19.61 -8.21 20.93
CA TYR A 8 -18.40 -7.40 21.01
C TYR A 8 -18.22 -6.58 19.73
N SER A 9 -17.44 -5.51 19.84
CA SER A 9 -16.93 -4.74 18.70
C SER A 9 -15.42 -4.57 18.88
N TYR A 10 -14.67 -4.81 17.82
CA TYR A 10 -13.25 -4.55 17.76
C TYR A 10 -12.99 -3.42 16.76
N THR A 11 -12.09 -2.51 17.09
CA THR A 11 -11.67 -1.42 16.20
C THR A 11 -10.17 -1.25 16.34
N LEU A 12 -9.46 -1.50 15.24
CA LEU A 12 -8.06 -1.16 15.11
C LEU A 12 -7.96 0.37 14.95
N VAL A 13 -7.31 1.04 15.90
CA VAL A 13 -7.26 2.52 15.97
C VAL A 13 -6.05 3.12 15.25
N ASP A 14 -4.99 2.34 15.06
CA ASP A 14 -3.77 2.72 14.35
C ASP A 14 -3.11 1.48 13.74
N ASN A 15 -2.06 1.67 12.93
CA ASN A 15 -1.23 0.56 12.48
C ASN A 15 -0.49 -0.10 13.66
N GLU A 16 -0.35 -1.42 13.62
CA GLU A 16 0.39 -2.17 14.63
C GLU A 16 1.71 -2.65 14.06
N ALA A 17 2.75 -2.66 14.88
CA ALA A 17 4.08 -3.08 14.46
C ALA A 17 4.12 -4.61 14.33
N HIS A 18 4.20 -5.09 13.10
CA HIS A 18 4.36 -6.52 12.81
C HIS A 18 5.82 -6.97 12.93
N PRO A 19 6.07 -8.26 13.27
CA PRO A 19 7.42 -8.84 13.18
C PRO A 19 7.99 -8.71 11.77
N THR A 20 9.27 -8.35 11.66
CA THR A 20 9.95 -8.25 10.35
C THR A 20 9.99 -9.61 9.65
N ALA A 21 9.24 -9.75 8.55
CA ALA A 21 9.21 -10.95 7.72
C ALA A 21 9.04 -10.58 6.24
N ASN A 22 9.52 -11.45 5.34
CA ASN A 22 9.24 -11.33 3.90
C ASN A 22 7.83 -11.88 3.61
N GLY A 23 6.80 -11.11 3.93
CA GLY A 23 5.42 -11.46 3.63
C GLY A 23 4.44 -11.13 4.75
N ALA A 24 3.15 -11.25 4.41
CA ALA A 24 2.07 -10.98 5.33
C ALA A 24 2.16 -11.96 6.51
N ASN A 25 1.94 -11.44 7.70
CA ASN A 25 2.02 -12.20 8.94
C ASN A 25 0.89 -11.78 9.88
N ASN A 26 0.74 -12.53 10.97
CA ASN A 26 -0.34 -12.34 11.93
C ASN A 26 0.20 -11.80 13.24
N LEU A 27 -0.45 -10.78 13.78
CA LEU A 27 -0.31 -10.31 15.15
C LEU A 27 -1.58 -10.69 15.92
N PRO A 28 -1.56 -11.77 16.73
CA PRO A 28 -2.74 -12.22 17.46
C PRO A 28 -2.94 -11.44 18.76
N GLU A 29 -4.18 -11.07 19.04
CA GLU A 29 -4.64 -10.54 20.32
C GLU A 29 -5.67 -11.50 20.93
N GLN A 30 -5.55 -11.75 22.24
CA GLN A 30 -6.42 -12.67 22.96
C GLN A 30 -7.07 -11.97 24.14
N PHE A 31 -8.39 -11.95 24.15
CA PHE A 31 -9.18 -11.41 25.26
C PHE A 31 -9.81 -12.57 26.03
N ALA A 32 -9.49 -12.69 27.32
CA ALA A 32 -10.12 -13.67 28.19
C ALA A 32 -11.60 -13.32 28.40
N VAL A 33 -12.48 -14.28 28.13
CA VAL A 33 -13.92 -14.17 28.37
C VAL A 33 -14.29 -15.09 29.51
N THR A 34 -14.80 -14.52 30.60
CA THR A 34 -15.28 -15.28 31.75
C THR A 34 -16.77 -15.02 31.91
N VAL A 35 -17.54 -16.11 31.97
CA VAL A 35 -18.97 -16.07 32.31
C VAL A 35 -19.17 -16.75 33.66
N VAL A 36 -19.98 -16.12 34.51
CA VAL A 36 -20.34 -16.63 35.84
C VAL A 36 -21.86 -16.73 35.88
N ASP A 37 -22.39 -17.89 36.23
CA ASP A 37 -23.82 -18.08 36.42
C ASP A 37 -24.28 -17.62 37.81
N ASP A 38 -25.60 -17.61 38.04
CA ASP A 38 -26.20 -17.13 39.30
C ASP A 38 -25.82 -17.99 40.53
N ASN A 39 -25.30 -19.21 40.33
CA ASN A 39 -24.83 -20.07 41.43
C ASN A 39 -23.31 -19.99 41.65
N GLY A 40 -22.61 -19.15 40.88
CA GLY A 40 -21.16 -18.93 40.99
C GLY A 40 -20.32 -19.88 40.13
N THR A 41 -20.92 -20.74 39.31
CA THR A 41 -20.19 -21.58 38.36
C THR A 41 -19.58 -20.70 37.27
N THR A 42 -18.30 -20.94 36.98
CA THR A 42 -17.53 -20.17 36.01
C THR A 42 -17.21 -21.00 34.78
N ALA A 43 -17.35 -20.41 33.60
CA ALA A 43 -16.77 -20.91 32.35
C ALA A 43 -15.86 -19.86 31.72
N ASN A 44 -14.80 -20.31 31.06
CA ASN A 44 -13.79 -19.46 30.44
C ASN A 44 -13.67 -19.79 28.94
N ALA A 45 -13.43 -18.75 28.14
CA ALA A 45 -13.12 -18.83 26.72
C ALA A 45 -12.15 -17.69 26.34
N THR A 46 -11.74 -17.65 25.07
CA THR A 46 -11.02 -16.53 24.49
C THR A 46 -11.80 -15.95 23.33
N LEU A 47 -11.71 -14.62 23.17
CA LEU A 47 -11.96 -13.95 21.91
C LEU A 47 -10.61 -13.69 21.27
N ASP A 48 -10.34 -14.40 20.17
CA ASP A 48 -9.10 -14.28 19.43
C ASP A 48 -9.31 -13.31 18.25
N VAL A 49 -8.49 -12.27 18.19
CA VAL A 49 -8.45 -11.30 17.09
C VAL A 49 -7.12 -11.46 16.38
N ASN A 50 -7.15 -11.68 15.07
CA ASN A 50 -5.95 -11.81 14.25
C ASN A 50 -5.80 -10.55 13.40
N ILE A 51 -4.81 -9.72 13.71
CA ILE A 51 -4.44 -8.56 12.90
C ILE A 51 -3.50 -9.06 11.81
N ILE A 52 -3.87 -8.85 10.55
CA ILE A 52 -3.09 -9.35 9.40
C ILE A 52 -2.36 -8.18 8.75
N ASP A 53 -1.05 -8.36 8.59
CA ASP A 53 -0.16 -7.39 7.95
C ASP A 53 -0.52 -7.18 6.47
N ASP A 54 -0.68 -5.92 6.06
CA ASP A 54 -0.97 -5.53 4.68
C ASP A 54 0.30 -5.09 3.95
N LEU A 55 0.79 -5.96 3.06
CA LEU A 55 2.04 -5.68 2.35
C LEU A 55 1.90 -4.58 1.29
N PRO A 56 2.94 -3.75 1.09
CA PRO A 56 3.03 -2.92 -0.10
C PRO A 56 3.20 -3.79 -1.35
N LYS A 57 2.57 -3.39 -2.43
CA LYS A 57 2.68 -4.03 -3.75
C LYS A 57 2.70 -2.95 -4.84
N ALA A 58 3.84 -2.83 -5.50
CA ALA A 58 3.99 -2.03 -6.71
C ALA A 58 3.43 -2.77 -7.94
N VAL A 59 2.86 -2.02 -8.88
CA VAL A 59 2.36 -2.51 -10.16
C VAL A 59 2.98 -1.69 -11.28
N ASP A 60 3.54 -2.38 -12.29
CA ASP A 60 4.20 -1.71 -13.41
C ASP A 60 3.28 -0.71 -14.11
N ASP A 61 3.84 0.47 -14.38
CA ASP A 61 3.16 1.54 -15.10
C ASP A 61 3.48 1.54 -16.59
N SER A 62 2.47 1.89 -17.38
CA SER A 62 2.65 2.28 -18.77
C SER A 62 1.74 3.45 -19.10
N ASN A 63 2.19 4.31 -20.01
CA ASN A 63 1.32 5.34 -20.57
C ASN A 63 0.53 4.73 -21.73
N THR A 64 -0.77 5.01 -21.81
CA THR A 64 -1.63 4.53 -22.91
C THR A 64 -1.34 5.25 -24.24
N THR A 65 -0.56 6.34 -24.19
CA THR A 65 -0.18 7.14 -25.35
C THR A 65 1.33 7.17 -25.51
N THR A 66 1.77 7.39 -26.75
CA THR A 66 3.19 7.52 -27.10
C THR A 66 3.50 8.97 -27.38
N ALA A 67 4.64 9.45 -26.89
CA ALA A 67 5.13 10.77 -27.24
C ALA A 67 5.50 10.83 -28.73
N SER A 68 5.27 11.97 -29.37
CA SER A 68 5.53 12.20 -30.79
C SER A 68 5.87 13.67 -31.04
N GLU A 69 6.21 14.03 -32.27
CA GLU A 69 6.45 15.44 -32.67
C GLU A 69 5.25 16.36 -32.39
N THR A 70 4.03 15.82 -32.39
CA THR A 70 2.80 16.56 -32.09
C THR A 70 2.34 16.41 -30.64
N GLN A 71 2.97 15.51 -29.87
CA GLN A 71 2.70 15.25 -28.46
C GLN A 71 4.02 15.07 -27.70
N LEU A 72 4.64 16.19 -27.35
CA LEU A 72 5.99 16.19 -26.76
C LEU A 72 6.02 15.80 -25.28
N THR A 73 4.87 15.80 -24.60
CA THR A 73 4.81 15.57 -23.15
C THR A 73 3.83 14.48 -22.78
N LEU A 74 4.22 13.62 -21.84
CA LEU A 74 3.34 12.64 -21.20
C LEU A 74 3.34 12.88 -19.69
N THR A 75 2.19 12.74 -19.06
CA THR A 75 2.04 12.86 -17.61
C THR A 75 1.35 11.65 -17.04
N GLY A 76 1.62 11.34 -15.78
CA GLY A 76 0.95 10.25 -15.06
C GLY A 76 1.36 10.21 -13.59
N ASN A 77 1.02 9.13 -12.91
CA ASN A 77 1.43 8.89 -11.54
C ASN A 77 1.66 7.39 -11.28
N VAL A 78 2.87 7.06 -10.81
CA VAL A 78 3.33 5.68 -10.57
C VAL A 78 2.75 5.02 -9.31
N LEU A 79 1.90 5.72 -8.57
CA LEU A 79 1.29 5.23 -7.32
C LEU A 79 -0.19 4.92 -7.48
N THR A 80 -0.79 5.18 -8.65
CA THR A 80 -2.25 5.11 -8.81
C THR A 80 -2.81 3.70 -8.86
N ASN A 81 -1.98 2.74 -9.26
CA ASN A 81 -2.25 1.31 -9.35
C ASN A 81 -1.57 0.50 -8.23
N ASP A 82 -0.86 1.17 -7.32
CA ASP A 82 -0.12 0.55 -6.22
C ASP A 82 -0.98 0.34 -4.97
N VAL A 83 -0.62 -0.68 -4.20
CA VAL A 83 -1.08 -0.86 -2.81
C VAL A 83 0.07 -0.47 -1.90
N GLN A 84 -0.12 0.55 -1.05
CA GLN A 84 0.97 1.06 -0.21
C GLN A 84 1.10 0.37 1.15
N GLY A 85 0.09 -0.40 1.59
CA GLY A 85 0.00 -0.93 2.94
C GLY A 85 -0.21 0.15 4.01
N ALA A 86 -0.31 -0.26 5.27
CA ALA A 86 -0.45 0.62 6.43
C ALA A 86 0.91 1.07 7.01
N ASP A 87 2.00 0.33 6.75
CA ASP A 87 3.37 0.67 7.20
C ASP A 87 4.09 1.64 6.24
N ARG A 88 3.43 2.76 5.91
CA ARG A 88 3.96 3.71 4.93
C ARG A 88 5.15 4.45 5.54
N VAL A 89 6.26 4.49 4.79
CA VAL A 89 7.34 5.46 5.06
C VAL A 89 6.82 6.87 4.76
N THR A 90 7.05 7.82 5.67
CA THR A 90 6.55 9.21 5.56
C THR A 90 6.94 9.89 4.24
N THR A 91 8.11 9.56 3.69
CA THR A 91 8.60 10.12 2.42
C THR A 91 7.99 9.44 1.18
N GLY A 92 7.23 8.36 1.36
CA GLY A 92 6.69 7.52 0.29
C GLY A 92 7.74 6.60 -0.32
N PRO A 93 7.30 5.63 -1.16
CA PRO A 93 8.19 4.66 -1.80
C PRO A 93 8.94 5.22 -3.01
N VAL A 94 8.66 6.47 -3.42
CA VAL A 94 9.17 7.04 -4.66
C VAL A 94 10.44 7.84 -4.41
N THR A 95 11.53 7.43 -5.06
CA THR A 95 12.73 8.26 -5.18
C THR A 95 12.54 9.29 -6.29
N ALA A 96 12.28 10.54 -5.91
CA ALA A 96 12.15 11.63 -6.86
C ALA A 96 13.47 11.90 -7.61
N GLY A 97 13.37 12.36 -8.85
CA GLY A 97 14.55 12.66 -9.64
C GLY A 97 14.25 13.05 -11.09
N THR A 98 15.31 13.43 -11.78
CA THR A 98 15.30 13.68 -13.21
C THR A 98 16.13 12.60 -13.89
N PHE A 99 15.51 11.88 -14.82
CA PHE A 99 16.13 10.74 -15.51
C PHE A 99 16.18 11.03 -17.01
N THR A 100 17.39 11.14 -17.54
CA THR A 100 17.61 11.32 -18.98
C THR A 100 17.58 9.97 -19.67
N GLY A 101 16.61 9.77 -20.55
CA GLY A 101 16.52 8.62 -21.45
C GLY A 101 17.04 8.96 -22.85
N THR A 102 17.01 7.98 -23.75
CA THR A 102 17.49 8.11 -25.13
C THR A 102 16.78 9.22 -25.91
N TYR A 103 15.45 9.32 -25.79
CA TYR A 103 14.65 10.24 -26.61
C TYR A 103 14.14 11.47 -25.84
N GLY A 104 14.43 11.59 -24.56
CA GLY A 104 13.79 12.60 -23.72
C GLY A 104 14.13 12.47 -22.24
N THR A 105 13.48 13.26 -21.41
CA THR A 105 13.73 13.34 -19.97
C THR A 105 12.46 13.06 -19.18
N LEU A 106 12.57 12.23 -18.13
CA LEU A 106 11.53 11.99 -17.15
C LEU A 106 11.81 12.80 -15.88
N GLN A 107 10.89 13.67 -15.49
CA GLN A 107 10.85 14.28 -14.17
C GLN A 107 9.86 13.49 -13.30
N LEU A 108 10.34 12.85 -12.25
CA LEU A 108 9.54 12.11 -11.27
C LEU A 108 9.54 12.83 -9.93
N ASN A 109 8.37 13.05 -9.36
CA ASN A 109 8.18 13.70 -8.06
C ASN A 109 7.99 12.65 -6.95
N ALA A 110 8.28 13.01 -5.70
CA ALA A 110 8.14 12.11 -4.55
C ALA A 110 6.69 11.65 -4.29
N ASN A 111 5.70 12.42 -4.77
CA ASN A 111 4.28 12.04 -4.71
C ASN A 111 3.85 11.10 -5.85
N GLY A 112 4.80 10.54 -6.61
CA GLY A 112 4.57 9.62 -7.73
C GLY A 112 4.18 10.29 -9.04
N THR A 113 3.80 11.57 -9.05
CA THR A 113 3.49 12.26 -10.31
C THR A 113 4.75 12.41 -11.16
N TYR A 114 4.60 12.22 -12.46
CA TYR A 114 5.71 12.39 -13.41
C TYR A 114 5.32 13.22 -14.63
N THR A 115 6.34 13.79 -15.27
CA THR A 115 6.26 14.35 -16.61
C THR A 115 7.43 13.83 -17.44
N TYR A 116 7.14 13.14 -18.53
CA TYR A 116 8.10 12.82 -19.57
C TYR A 116 8.05 13.88 -20.66
N THR A 117 9.20 14.40 -21.07
CA THR A 117 9.36 15.36 -22.16
C THR A 117 10.24 14.76 -23.24
N LEU A 118 9.67 14.53 -24.41
CA LEU A 118 10.39 14.13 -25.62
C LEU A 118 11.31 15.27 -26.06
N ASN A 119 12.52 14.94 -26.47
CA ASN A 119 13.42 15.84 -27.18
C ASN A 119 13.28 15.60 -28.70
N PRO A 120 12.44 16.36 -29.41
CA PRO A 120 12.23 16.15 -30.85
C PRO A 120 13.46 16.54 -31.68
N THR A 121 14.43 17.22 -31.08
CA THR A 121 15.67 17.60 -31.76
C THR A 121 16.77 16.55 -31.64
N ASP A 122 16.55 15.53 -30.80
CA ASP A 122 17.50 14.44 -30.57
C ASP A 122 17.82 13.69 -31.86
N ALA A 123 19.10 13.40 -32.07
CA ALA A 123 19.54 12.68 -33.26
C ALA A 123 18.96 11.26 -33.28
N ASP A 124 18.84 10.62 -32.11
CA ASP A 124 18.31 9.26 -32.03
C ASP A 124 16.81 9.23 -32.36
N PHE A 125 16.06 10.27 -31.99
CA PHE A 125 14.63 10.38 -32.35
C PHE A 125 14.44 10.62 -33.86
N LYS A 126 15.31 11.43 -34.48
CA LYS A 126 15.24 11.74 -35.92
C LYS A 126 15.64 10.58 -36.84
N ASN A 127 16.35 9.59 -36.30
CA ASN A 127 16.84 8.44 -37.05
C ASN A 127 15.88 7.23 -36.98
N LEU A 128 14.68 7.40 -36.40
CA LEU A 128 13.61 6.41 -36.33
C LEU A 128 12.65 6.54 -37.51
#